data_AF-A0A9X6B1Z3-F1
#
_entry.id   AF-A0A9X6B1Z3-F1
#
_cell.length_a   1.000
_cell.length_b   1.000
_cell.length_c   1.000
_cell.angle_alpha   90.00
_cell.angle_beta   90.00
_cell.angle_gamma   90.00
#
_symmetry.space_group_name_H-M   'P 1'
#
loop_
_entity.id
_entity.type
_entity.pdbx_description
1 polymer ?
#
loop_
_entity_poly.entity_id
_entity_poly.type
_entity_poly.pdbx_seq_one_letter_code
_entity_poly.pdbx_strand_id
1 'polypeptide(L)'
;HIIFNDIDFTTLKMFDSKRVNTLDRLREENDKISEKYGLSIIEEGRKGRNKYVDFNEYVARAKKKSFKGSLEEMIDKNISKSNSFHEFLRFMQQEGYEHKQGKYLSFLNPKSGKFMRTKTLGFHYLASSIQFRIENKDYSPIQTSIMNRHWIDKSHEKFKENKGLQKWATKQN
;
A
#
# COMPACT_ATOMS: atom_id res chain seq x y z
N HIS A 1 -0.10 11.95 10.97
CA HIS A 1 -1.17 12.15 9.97
C HIS A 1 -1.49 13.65 9.97
N ILE A 2 -1.51 14.31 8.81
CA ILE A 2 -1.74 15.76 8.71
C ILE A 2 -3.16 15.94 8.16
N ILE A 3 -3.99 16.71 8.88
CA ILE A 3 -5.30 17.15 8.42
C ILE A 3 -5.22 18.66 8.33
N PHE A 4 -5.49 19.21 7.15
CA PHE A 4 -5.49 20.64 6.92
C PHE A 4 -6.65 21.01 5.99
N ASN A 5 -7.04 22.29 6.00
CA ASN A 5 -8.06 22.80 5.11
C ASN A 5 -7.46 23.04 3.71
N ASP A 6 -8.08 22.44 2.69
CA ASP A 6 -7.66 22.54 1.29
C ASP A 6 -7.93 23.93 0.70
N ILE A 7 -8.78 24.73 1.34
CA ILE A 7 -9.15 26.08 0.89
C ILE A 7 -8.68 27.10 1.93
N ASP A 8 -7.95 28.11 1.47
CA ASP A 8 -7.60 29.27 2.30
C ASP A 8 -8.86 30.13 2.54
N PHE A 9 -9.19 30.38 3.80
CA PHE A 9 -10.35 31.16 4.19
C PHE A 9 -10.24 32.65 3.79
N THR A 10 -9.02 33.16 3.64
CA THR A 10 -8.78 34.58 3.33
C THR A 10 -8.71 34.83 1.83
N THR A 11 -7.97 33.99 1.10
CA THR A 11 -7.77 34.18 -0.34
C THR A 11 -8.73 33.37 -1.22
N LEU A 12 -9.51 32.46 -0.62
CA LEU A 12 -10.39 31.49 -1.31
C LEU A 12 -9.66 30.64 -2.35
N LYS A 13 -8.34 30.56 -2.26
CA LYS A 13 -7.51 29.75 -3.16
C LYS A 13 -7.47 28.32 -2.65
N MET A 14 -7.56 27.38 -3.59
CA MET A 14 -7.44 25.95 -3.34
C MET A 14 -5.97 25.55 -3.34
N PHE A 15 -5.61 24.62 -2.47
CA PHE A 15 -4.28 24.08 -2.35
C PHE A 15 -3.90 23.29 -3.62
N ASP A 16 -2.76 23.66 -4.22
CA ASP A 16 -2.31 23.09 -5.48
C ASP A 16 -1.41 21.86 -5.25
N SER A 17 -2.04 20.69 -5.21
CA SER A 17 -1.37 19.40 -5.03
C SER A 17 -0.53 18.95 -6.23
N LYS A 18 -0.60 19.65 -7.37
CA LYS A 18 0.06 19.22 -8.63
C LYS A 18 1.50 19.70 -8.76
N ARG A 19 1.95 20.62 -7.91
CA ARG A 19 3.34 21.10 -7.98
C ARG A 19 4.28 20.08 -7.35
N VAL A 20 5.43 19.90 -8.01
CA VAL A 20 6.43 18.87 -7.67
C VAL A 20 6.87 18.93 -6.20
N ASN A 21 6.93 20.13 -5.61
CA ASN A 21 7.44 20.33 -4.25
C ASN A 21 6.34 20.53 -3.20
N THR A 22 5.06 20.36 -3.57
CA THR A 22 3.94 20.62 -2.65
C THR A 22 3.96 19.67 -1.44
N LEU A 23 4.28 18.39 -1.65
CA LEU A 23 4.34 17.40 -0.57
C LEU A 23 5.52 17.64 0.37
N ASP A 24 6.68 18.04 -0.16
CA ASP A 24 7.87 18.33 0.63
C ASP A 24 7.65 19.57 1.50
N ARG A 25 6.99 20.61 0.95
CA ARG A 25 6.58 21.78 1.73
C ARG A 25 5.61 21.45 2.86
N LEU A 26 4.62 20.60 2.62
CA LEU A 26 3.70 20.16 3.69
C LEU A 26 4.43 19.44 4.82
N ARG A 27 5.46 18.66 4.49
CA ARG A 27 6.30 17.98 5.49
C ARG A 27 7.12 18.97 6.30
N GLU A 28 7.76 19.93 5.64
CA GLU A 28 8.51 20.99 6.33
C GLU A 28 7.62 21.76 7.31
N GLU A 29 6.40 22.14 6.89
CA GLU A 29 5.46 22.83 7.79
C GLU A 29 4.98 21.95 8.94
N ASN A 30 4.73 20.66 8.69
CA ASN A 30 4.38 19.72 9.74
C ASN A 30 5.52 19.47 10.73
N ASP A 31 6.76 19.39 10.25
CA ASP A 31 7.95 19.24 11.09
C ASP A 31 8.12 20.46 11.99
N LYS A 32 7.96 21.68 11.46
CA LYS A 32 7.98 22.93 12.26
C LYS A 32 6.91 22.96 13.34
N ILE A 33 5.68 22.54 13.00
CA ILE A 33 4.58 22.46 13.97
C ILE A 33 4.92 21.42 15.04
N SER A 34 5.43 20.26 14.64
CA SER A 34 5.79 19.18 15.55
C SER A 34 6.90 19.63 16.52
N GLU A 35 7.94 20.30 16.01
CA GLU A 35 9.00 20.90 16.82
C GLU A 35 8.46 21.89 17.86
N LYS A 36 7.60 22.82 17.40
CA LYS A 36 7.00 23.85 18.25
C LYS A 36 6.21 23.27 19.42
N TYR A 37 5.57 22.12 19.23
CA TYR A 37 4.78 21.44 20.26
C TYR A 37 5.53 20.29 20.95
N GLY A 38 6.85 20.17 20.75
CA GLY A 38 7.67 19.15 21.40
C GLY A 38 7.35 17.71 20.96
N LEU A 39 6.76 17.55 19.78
CA LEU A 39 6.45 16.24 19.20
C LEU A 39 7.68 15.67 18.48
N SER A 40 7.79 14.34 18.45
CA SER A 40 8.90 13.66 17.80
C SER A 40 8.94 13.92 16.29
N ILE A 41 10.08 14.39 15.79
CA ILE A 41 10.35 14.57 14.35
C ILE A 41 11.11 13.34 13.86
N ILE A 42 10.66 12.75 12.75
CA ILE A 42 11.32 11.57 12.18
C ILE A 42 12.51 12.05 11.33
N GLU A 43 13.73 11.97 11.87
CA GLU A 43 14.96 12.34 11.15
C GLU A 43 15.47 11.21 10.23
N GLU A 44 15.16 9.95 10.55
CA GLU A 44 15.62 8.78 9.81
C GLU A 44 14.91 8.64 8.45
N GLY A 45 15.65 8.91 7.37
CA GLY A 45 15.17 8.74 5.99
C GLY A 45 15.38 9.94 5.06
N ARG A 46 15.99 11.03 5.55
CA ARG A 46 16.27 12.24 4.75
C ARG A 46 17.40 12.05 3.70
N LYS A 47 18.30 11.07 3.88
CA LYS A 47 19.35 10.74 2.89
C LYS A 47 18.95 9.57 2.00
N GLY A 48 18.61 9.90 0.77
CA GLY A 48 18.27 8.96 -0.28
C GLY A 48 16.76 8.87 -0.43
N ARG A 49 16.25 9.34 -1.57
CA ARG A 49 14.86 9.23 -2.00
C ARG A 49 14.30 7.87 -1.60
N ASN A 50 13.58 7.80 -0.48
CA ASN A 50 12.66 6.71 -0.23
C ASN A 50 11.67 6.79 -1.39
N LYS A 51 11.84 5.93 -2.38
CA LYS A 51 10.90 5.76 -3.48
C LYS A 51 9.61 5.28 -2.85
N TYR A 52 8.76 6.23 -2.46
CA TYR A 52 7.38 5.94 -2.17
C TYR A 52 6.84 5.17 -3.36
N VAL A 53 6.07 4.12 -3.09
CA VAL A 53 5.32 3.44 -4.15
C VAL A 53 4.46 4.52 -4.80
N ASP A 54 4.68 4.79 -6.08
CA ASP A 54 3.91 5.82 -6.80
C ASP A 54 2.42 5.57 -6.57
N PHE A 55 1.62 6.63 -6.36
CA PHE A 55 0.19 6.46 -6.05
C PHE A 55 -0.52 5.56 -7.07
N ASN A 56 -0.13 5.64 -8.34
CA ASN A 56 -0.62 4.75 -9.39
C ASN A 56 -0.19 3.29 -9.19
N GLU A 57 1.05 3.02 -8.77
CA GLU A 57 1.51 1.66 -8.43
C GLU A 57 0.77 1.13 -7.20
N TYR A 58 0.54 1.99 -6.19
CA TYR A 58 -0.20 1.64 -4.98
C TYR A 58 -1.67 1.32 -5.28
N VAL A 59 -2.34 2.13 -6.11
CA VAL A 59 -3.71 1.88 -6.59
C VAL A 59 -3.77 0.63 -7.48
N ALA A 60 -2.81 0.43 -8.38
CA ALA A 60 -2.77 -0.75 -9.25
C ALA A 60 -2.52 -2.05 -8.46
N ARG A 61 -1.74 -1.97 -7.39
CA ARG A 61 -1.53 -3.05 -6.43
C ARG A 61 -2.80 -3.33 -5.63
N ALA A 62 -3.47 -2.29 -5.11
CA ALA A 62 -4.75 -2.43 -4.42
C ALA A 62 -5.87 -2.99 -5.31
N LYS A 63 -5.88 -2.63 -6.59
CA LYS A 63 -6.80 -3.18 -7.61
C LYS A 63 -6.41 -4.58 -8.10
N LYS A 64 -5.30 -5.16 -7.60
CA LYS A 64 -4.70 -6.42 -8.07
C LYS A 64 -4.44 -6.49 -9.59
N LYS A 65 -4.40 -5.34 -10.28
CA LYS A 65 -4.16 -5.27 -11.74
C LYS A 65 -2.68 -5.34 -12.10
N SER A 66 -1.81 -5.05 -11.14
CA SER A 66 -0.37 -5.18 -11.30
C SER A 66 0.08 -6.63 -11.14
N PHE A 67 1.18 -6.99 -11.80
CA PHE A 67 1.82 -8.28 -11.60
C PHE A 67 2.15 -8.53 -10.11
N LYS A 68 2.56 -7.48 -9.37
CA LYS A 68 2.79 -7.58 -7.92
C LYS A 68 1.54 -8.05 -7.17
N GLY A 69 0.40 -7.42 -7.43
CA GLY A 69 -0.87 -7.80 -6.78
C GLY A 69 -1.34 -9.22 -7.13
N SER A 70 -1.18 -9.63 -8.40
CA SER A 70 -1.48 -11.02 -8.80
C SER A 70 -0.53 -12.03 -8.17
N LEU A 71 0.75 -11.71 -8.04
CA LEU A 71 1.74 -12.56 -7.40
C LEU A 71 1.48 -12.69 -5.89
N GLU A 72 1.09 -11.60 -5.21
CA GLU A 72 0.70 -11.62 -3.79
C GLU A 72 -0.49 -12.54 -3.54
N GLU A 73 -1.54 -12.42 -4.36
CA GLU A 73 -2.72 -13.28 -4.29
C GLU A 73 -2.38 -14.75 -4.53
N MET A 74 -1.53 -15.04 -5.52
CA MET A 74 -1.10 -16.42 -5.79
C MET A 74 -0.28 -16.99 -4.64
N ILE A 75 0.62 -16.19 -4.05
CA ILE A 75 1.40 -16.60 -2.88
C ILE A 75 0.46 -16.90 -1.71
N ASP A 76 -0.49 -16.02 -1.41
CA ASP A 76 -1.43 -16.19 -0.29
C ASP A 76 -2.32 -17.43 -0.47
N LYS A 77 -2.82 -17.66 -1.70
CA LYS A 77 -3.57 -18.87 -2.08
C LYS A 77 -2.76 -20.14 -1.87
N ASN A 78 -1.49 -20.15 -2.30
CA ASN A 78 -0.63 -21.33 -2.21
C ASN A 78 -0.14 -21.60 -0.79
N ILE A 79 0.14 -20.57 0.02
CA ILE A 79 0.44 -20.72 1.45
C ILE A 79 -0.67 -21.50 2.16
N SER A 80 -1.93 -21.17 1.87
CA SER A 80 -3.09 -21.81 2.51
C SER A 80 -3.19 -23.31 2.17
N LYS A 81 -2.76 -23.70 0.97
CA LYS A 81 -2.79 -25.08 0.48
C LYS A 81 -1.59 -25.91 0.91
N SER A 82 -0.44 -25.28 1.13
CA SER A 82 0.80 -25.96 1.44
C SER A 82 0.92 -26.34 2.91
N ASN A 83 1.60 -27.46 3.17
CA ASN A 83 2.01 -27.87 4.51
C ASN A 83 3.53 -27.77 4.70
N SER A 84 4.28 -27.56 3.62
CA SER A 84 5.72 -27.33 3.63
C SER A 84 6.12 -26.25 2.63
N PHE A 85 7.23 -25.57 2.89
CA PHE A 85 7.82 -24.61 1.95
C PHE A 85 8.16 -25.24 0.59
N HIS A 86 8.55 -26.52 0.57
CA HIS A 86 8.84 -27.21 -0.68
C HIS A 86 7.56 -27.44 -1.51
N GLU A 87 6.46 -27.82 -0.86
CA GLU A 87 5.15 -27.94 -1.51
C GLU A 87 4.67 -26.60 -2.06
N PHE A 88 4.88 -25.52 -1.30
CA PHE A 88 4.56 -24.17 -1.75
C PHE A 88 5.27 -23.82 -3.06
N LEU A 89 6.58 -24.09 -3.15
CA LEU A 89 7.35 -23.83 -4.36
C LEU A 89 6.88 -24.67 -5.55
N ARG A 90 6.49 -25.92 -5.29
CA ARG A 90 5.92 -26.80 -6.32
C ARG A 90 4.58 -26.27 -6.84
N PHE A 91 3.69 -25.82 -5.96
CA PHE A 91 2.42 -25.22 -6.37
C PHE A 91 2.61 -23.92 -7.15
N MET A 92 3.57 -23.08 -6.74
CA MET A 92 3.93 -21.88 -7.50
C MET A 92 4.42 -22.23 -8.92
N GLN A 93 5.27 -23.24 -9.07
CA GLN A 93 5.72 -23.70 -10.38
C GLN A 93 4.59 -24.25 -11.25
N GLN A 94 3.65 -25.01 -10.67
CA GLN A 94 2.47 -25.53 -11.39
C GLN A 94 1.55 -24.41 -11.91
N GLU A 95 1.44 -23.31 -11.17
CA GLU A 95 0.71 -22.11 -11.58
C GLU A 95 1.52 -21.23 -12.56
N GLY A 96 2.68 -21.71 -13.04
CA GLY A 96 3.51 -21.04 -14.05
C GLY A 96 4.51 -20.01 -13.50
N TYR A 97 4.72 -19.99 -12.18
CA TYR A 97 5.69 -19.10 -11.53
C TYR A 97 6.98 -19.84 -11.22
N GLU A 98 7.90 -19.84 -12.19
CA GLU A 98 9.27 -20.31 -11.94
C GLU A 98 9.94 -19.47 -10.85
N HIS A 99 10.74 -20.12 -10.00
CA HIS A 99 11.38 -19.46 -8.88
C HIS A 99 12.90 -19.61 -8.92
N LYS A 100 13.60 -18.61 -8.39
CA LYS A 100 15.03 -18.64 -8.14
C LYS A 100 15.30 -18.32 -6.68
N GLN A 101 16.11 -19.16 -6.04
CA GLN A 101 16.58 -18.94 -4.69
C GLN A 101 17.98 -18.31 -4.73
N GLY A 102 18.14 -17.22 -4.00
CA GLY A 102 19.39 -16.51 -3.77
C GLY A 102 19.26 -15.78 -2.44
N LYS A 103 19.82 -14.56 -2.30
CA LYS A 103 19.57 -13.75 -1.08
C LYS A 103 18.08 -13.50 -0.81
N TYR A 104 17.26 -13.43 -1.84
CA TYR A 104 15.80 -13.29 -1.75
C TYR A 104 15.12 -14.24 -2.72
N LEU A 105 14.01 -14.84 -2.29
CA LEU A 105 13.13 -15.61 -3.19
C LEU A 105 12.66 -14.71 -4.32
N SER A 106 12.78 -15.19 -5.56
CA SER A 106 12.38 -14.43 -6.75
C SER A 106 11.51 -15.29 -7.65
N PHE A 107 10.48 -14.69 -8.27
CA PHE A 107 9.57 -15.37 -9.19
C PHE A 107 9.65 -14.75 -10.59
N LEU A 108 9.59 -15.58 -11.62
CA LEU A 108 9.54 -15.15 -13.01
C LEU A 108 8.19 -14.50 -13.30
N ASN A 109 8.21 -13.32 -13.91
CA ASN A 109 7.00 -12.71 -14.43
C ASN A 109 6.70 -13.27 -15.83
N PRO A 110 5.57 -13.96 -16.04
CA PRO A 110 5.26 -14.59 -17.32
C PRO A 110 5.04 -13.58 -18.44
N LYS A 111 4.67 -12.33 -18.13
CA LYS A 111 4.47 -11.27 -19.13
C LYS A 111 5.76 -10.60 -19.56
N SER A 112 6.72 -10.43 -18.65
CA SER A 112 7.94 -9.66 -18.93
C SER A 112 9.21 -10.52 -19.05
N GLY A 113 9.14 -11.81 -18.70
CA GLY A 113 10.28 -12.74 -18.69
C GLY A 113 11.35 -12.38 -17.66
N LYS A 114 11.07 -11.46 -16.73
CA LYS A 114 12.03 -11.00 -15.71
C LYS A 114 11.70 -11.54 -14.33
N PHE A 115 12.72 -11.90 -13.57
CA PHE A 115 12.57 -12.29 -12.17
C PHE A 115 12.27 -11.07 -11.28
N MET A 116 11.25 -11.18 -10.46
CA MET A 116 10.88 -10.21 -9.44
C MET A 116 11.21 -10.76 -8.05
N ARG A 117 11.96 -9.98 -7.26
CA ARG A 117 12.32 -10.32 -5.88
C ARG A 117 11.13 -10.10 -4.95
N THR A 118 10.79 -11.10 -4.14
CA THR A 118 9.71 -11.05 -3.14
C THR A 118 9.88 -9.92 -2.12
N LYS A 119 11.11 -9.50 -1.81
CA LYS A 119 11.37 -8.34 -0.94
C LYS A 119 10.64 -7.06 -1.38
N THR A 120 10.35 -6.93 -2.68
CA THR A 120 9.67 -5.75 -3.24
C THR A 120 8.16 -5.76 -3.00
N LEU A 121 7.60 -6.91 -2.61
CA LEU A 121 6.24 -7.07 -2.12
C LEU A 121 6.15 -6.71 -0.62
N GLY A 122 7.28 -6.69 0.10
CA GLY A 122 7.35 -6.29 1.49
C GLY A 122 7.57 -7.47 2.44
N PHE A 123 7.55 -7.16 3.74
CA PHE A 123 8.02 -8.06 4.79
C PHE A 123 7.25 -9.39 4.82
N HIS A 124 5.91 -9.36 4.68
CA HIS A 124 5.05 -10.55 4.77
C HIS A 124 5.23 -11.57 3.63
N TYR A 125 6.02 -11.24 2.61
CA TYR A 125 6.27 -12.09 1.45
C TYR A 125 7.72 -12.56 1.36
N LEU A 126 8.56 -12.27 2.36
CA LEU A 126 9.90 -12.85 2.46
C LEU A 126 9.82 -14.37 2.67
N ALA A 127 10.85 -15.10 2.25
CA ALA A 127 10.86 -16.57 2.37
C ALA A 127 10.65 -17.05 3.81
N SER A 128 11.27 -16.39 4.79
CA SER A 128 11.07 -16.68 6.22
C SER A 128 9.64 -16.41 6.67
N SER A 129 9.02 -15.32 6.22
CA SER A 129 7.61 -15.02 6.54
C SER A 129 6.66 -15.98 5.86
N ILE A 130 6.96 -16.44 4.64
CA ILE A 130 6.18 -17.48 3.95
C ILE A 130 6.25 -18.80 4.73
N GLN A 131 7.44 -19.22 5.15
CA GLN A 131 7.63 -20.42 5.98
C GLN A 131 6.82 -20.32 7.27
N PHE A 132 6.97 -19.21 7.99
CA PHE A 132 6.21 -18.96 9.21
C PHE A 132 4.69 -19.04 8.98
N ARG A 133 4.18 -18.50 7.87
CA ARG A 133 2.75 -18.52 7.52
C ARG A 133 2.23 -19.90 7.13
N ILE A 134 3.08 -20.76 6.57
CA ILE A 134 2.73 -22.15 6.26
C ILE A 134 2.57 -22.95 7.57
N GLU A 135 3.45 -22.71 8.54
CA GLU A 135 3.40 -23.32 9.86
C GLU A 135 2.25 -22.76 10.73
N ASN A 136 1.96 -21.46 10.60
CA ASN A 136 0.97 -20.73 11.39
C ASN A 136 -0.19 -20.28 10.49
N LYS A 137 -1.06 -21.22 10.09
CA LYS A 137 -2.16 -20.94 9.14
C LYS A 137 -3.18 -19.92 9.65
N ASP A 138 -3.32 -19.77 10.96
CA ASP A 138 -4.19 -18.76 11.58
C ASP A 138 -3.64 -17.33 11.44
N TYR A 139 -2.35 -17.18 11.16
CA TYR A 139 -1.72 -15.89 10.98
C TYR A 139 -2.01 -15.35 9.57
N SER A 140 -2.87 -14.34 9.50
CA SER A 140 -3.12 -13.56 8.30
C SER A 140 -2.52 -12.16 8.45
N PRO A 141 -1.61 -11.73 7.56
CA PRO A 141 -1.07 -10.37 7.61
C PRO A 141 -2.19 -9.35 7.38
N ILE A 142 -2.17 -8.27 8.16
CA ILE A 142 -3.16 -7.19 8.04
C ILE A 142 -3.01 -6.53 6.66
N GLN A 143 -3.93 -6.80 5.76
CA GLN A 143 -4.01 -6.11 4.47
C GLN A 143 -4.85 -4.84 4.64
N THR A 144 -4.22 -3.69 4.78
CA THR A 144 -4.94 -2.41 4.71
C THR A 144 -5.33 -2.12 3.25
N SER A 145 -6.50 -2.59 2.84
CA SER A 145 -7.12 -2.19 1.57
C SER A 145 -7.53 -0.73 1.62
N ILE A 146 -7.01 0.10 0.72
CA ILE A 146 -7.49 1.49 0.55
C ILE A 146 -8.82 1.51 -0.20
N MET A 147 -9.08 0.48 -1.01
CA MET A 147 -10.29 0.38 -1.85
C MET A 147 -11.56 0.24 -1.01
N ASN A 148 -11.43 -0.20 0.25
CA ASN A 148 -12.54 -0.33 1.19
C ASN A 148 -12.50 0.73 2.30
N ARG A 149 -11.75 1.82 2.11
CA ARG A 149 -11.78 2.92 3.08
C ARG A 149 -12.95 3.85 2.76
N HIS A 150 -14.08 3.57 3.39
CA HIS A 150 -15.13 4.58 3.57
C HIS A 150 -14.60 5.62 4.54
N TRP A 151 -13.84 6.60 4.04
CA TRP A 151 -13.28 7.68 4.85
C TRP A 151 -14.36 8.63 5.37
N ILE A 152 -15.44 8.76 4.60
CA ILE A 152 -16.57 9.62 4.93
C ILE A 152 -17.72 8.74 5.40
N ASP A 153 -18.03 8.82 6.69
CA ASP A 153 -19.23 8.20 7.27
C ASP A 153 -20.49 8.92 6.76
N LYS A 154 -21.26 8.24 5.93
CA LYS A 154 -22.51 8.74 5.33
C LYS A 154 -23.74 8.51 6.21
N SER A 155 -23.58 7.93 7.40
CA SER A 155 -24.69 7.64 8.32
C SER A 155 -25.35 8.90 8.89
N HIS A 156 -24.59 10.00 8.97
CA HIS A 156 -25.01 11.26 9.56
C HIS A 156 -26.14 11.94 8.75
N GLU A 157 -27.09 12.55 9.47
CA GLU A 157 -28.32 13.17 8.95
C GLU A 157 -28.09 14.19 7.81
N LYS A 158 -27.01 14.99 7.89
CA LYS A 158 -26.57 15.92 6.82
C LYS A 158 -26.39 15.29 5.44
N PHE A 159 -26.07 13.99 5.37
CA PHE A 159 -25.97 13.24 4.10
C PHE A 159 -27.30 12.68 3.62
N LYS A 160 -28.31 12.54 4.50
CA LYS A 160 -29.68 12.14 4.14
C LYS A 160 -30.48 13.33 3.62
N GLU A 161 -30.31 14.49 4.24
CA GLU A 161 -31.03 15.72 3.87
C GLU A 161 -30.49 16.37 2.59
N ASN A 162 -29.18 16.25 2.33
CA ASN A 162 -28.54 16.87 1.18
C ASN A 162 -28.05 15.85 0.14
N LYS A 163 -28.86 15.65 -0.91
CA LYS A 163 -28.52 14.76 -2.05
C LYS A 163 -27.22 15.15 -2.76
N GLY A 164 -26.86 16.43 -2.80
CA GLY A 164 -25.62 16.91 -3.40
C GLY A 164 -24.40 16.47 -2.59
N LEU A 165 -24.46 16.66 -1.28
CA LEU A 165 -23.41 16.24 -0.35
C LEU A 165 -23.26 14.70 -0.31
N GLN A 166 -24.38 13.98 -0.41
CA GLN A 166 -24.37 12.51 -0.51
C GLN A 166 -23.67 12.01 -1.79
N LYS A 167 -23.97 12.63 -2.93
CA LYS A 167 -23.31 12.33 -4.21
C LYS A 167 -21.83 12.68 -4.17
N TRP A 168 -21.47 13.82 -3.60
CA TRP A 168 -20.08 14.23 -3.42
C TRP A 168 -19.32 13.24 -2.52
N ALA A 169 -19.85 12.89 -1.35
CA ALA A 169 -19.22 11.93 -0.43
C ALA A 169 -19.06 10.53 -1.05
N THR A 170 -20.01 10.10 -1.88
CA THR A 170 -19.93 8.82 -2.60
C THR A 170 -18.90 8.84 -3.73
N LYS A 171 -18.55 10.03 -4.25
CA LYS A 171 -17.49 10.20 -5.26
C LYS A 171 -16.09 10.30 -4.63
N GLN A 172 -16.00 10.75 -3.37
CA GLN A 172 -14.74 10.94 -2.64
C GLN A 172 -14.30 9.71 -1.84
N ASN A 173 -15.25 8.88 -1.38
CA ASN A 173 -14.97 7.49 -0.96
C ASN A 173 -14.60 6.65 -2.18
#